data_AF-A0A453KUE7-F1
#
_entry.id   AF-A0A453KUE7-F1
#
_cell.length_a   1.000
_cell.length_b   1.000
_cell.length_c   1.000
_cell.angle_alpha   90.00
_cell.angle_beta   90.00
_cell.angle_gamma   90.00
#
_symmetry.space_group_name_H-M   'P 1'
#
loop_
_entity.id
_entity.type
_entity.pdbx_description
1 polymer ?
#
loop_
_entity_poly.entity_id
_entity_poly.type
_entity_poly.pdbx_seq_one_letter_code
_entity_poly.pdbx_strand_id
1 'polypeptide(L)'
;MQPFSLIPPFRCFSERSEVIFKNHFFTILFPLDRFGELGPSSRTFFSNGGFTREQVLDHIYNFYQENMSTDEINVALHTDSRHADRLRSLYASAECAERGFVVAFKRIDFLGSRRSFEALKRLSRENNSNVYELVIRA
;
A
#
# COMPACT_ATOMS: atom_id res chain seq x y z
N MET A 1 16.36 -19.49 18.02
CA MET A 1 15.04 -18.82 17.97
C MET A 1 15.30 -17.32 17.91
N GLN A 2 15.02 -16.68 16.77
CA GLN A 2 15.15 -15.22 16.64
C GLN A 2 13.80 -14.56 16.96
N PRO A 3 13.79 -13.41 17.66
CA PRO A 3 12.55 -12.78 18.07
C PRO A 3 11.90 -12.05 16.88
N PHE A 4 10.59 -12.18 16.81
CA PHE A 4 9.72 -11.42 15.92
C PHE A 4 9.84 -9.93 16.23
N SER A 5 10.15 -9.11 15.23
CA SER A 5 10.17 -7.65 15.34
C SER A 5 8.73 -7.11 15.36
N LEU A 6 8.10 -7.12 16.53
CA LEU A 6 6.88 -6.36 16.78
C LEU A 6 7.25 -4.88 16.84
N ILE A 7 6.72 -4.08 15.93
CA ILE A 7 6.90 -2.62 15.94
C ILE A 7 5.93 -2.04 17.00
N PRO A 8 6.40 -1.46 18.12
CA PRO A 8 5.54 -0.95 19.20
C PRO A 8 4.92 0.42 18.85
N PRO A 9 3.80 0.85 19.47
CA PRO A 9 3.21 2.18 19.23
C PRO A 9 4.12 3.31 19.78
N PHE A 10 4.09 4.46 19.11
CA PHE A 10 5.01 5.60 19.29
C PHE A 10 5.30 5.97 20.75
N ARG A 11 6.59 5.98 21.16
CA ARG A 11 7.06 6.66 22.36
C ARG A 11 8.33 7.48 22.04
N CYS A 12 8.23 8.81 22.08
CA CYS A 12 9.34 9.78 21.96
C CYS A 12 9.85 10.10 20.54
N PHE A 13 10.35 11.34 20.37
CA PHE A 13 10.94 11.86 19.13
C PHE A 13 12.16 11.05 18.66
N SER A 14 12.92 10.43 19.57
CA SER A 14 14.08 9.61 19.22
C SER A 14 13.73 8.33 18.47
N GLU A 15 12.55 7.74 18.73
CA GLU A 15 12.05 6.57 17.99
C GLU A 15 11.59 6.92 16.55
N ARG A 16 11.34 8.21 16.27
CA ARG A 16 10.95 8.68 14.92
C ARG A 16 12.13 8.79 13.97
N SER A 17 13.29 9.16 14.51
CA SER A 17 14.54 9.35 13.75
C SER A 17 15.35 8.06 13.59
N GLU A 18 14.93 6.97 14.22
CA GLU A 18 15.63 5.69 14.16
C GLU A 18 15.55 5.11 12.75
N VAL A 19 16.72 4.84 12.16
CA VAL A 19 16.86 4.14 10.88
C VAL A 19 16.56 2.66 11.11
N ILE A 20 15.36 2.24 10.72
CA ILE A 20 14.89 0.85 10.87
C ILE A 20 15.32 -0.04 9.71
N PHE A 21 15.60 0.54 8.54
CA PHE A 21 16.15 -0.18 7.38
C PHE A 21 17.41 0.52 6.89
N LYS A 22 18.56 -0.16 6.93
CA LYS A 22 19.87 0.44 6.56
C LYS A 22 20.18 0.31 5.06
N ASN A 23 19.38 -0.42 4.31
CA ASN A 23 19.60 -0.68 2.89
C ASN A 23 19.22 0.54 2.06
N HIS A 24 19.92 0.74 0.93
CA HIS A 24 19.65 1.87 0.04
C HIS A 24 18.32 1.74 -0.72
N PHE A 25 17.88 0.50 -0.96
CA PHE A 25 16.63 0.19 -1.62
C PHE A 25 15.71 -0.52 -0.64
N PHE A 26 14.44 -0.16 -0.70
CA PHE A 26 13.38 -0.72 0.12
C PHE A 26 12.13 -0.87 -0.73
N THR A 27 11.65 -2.10 -0.90
CA THR A 27 10.48 -2.41 -1.69
C THR A 27 9.35 -2.87 -0.79
N ILE A 28 8.18 -2.23 -0.89
CA ILE A 28 6.96 -2.65 -0.21
C ILE A 28 5.97 -3.21 -1.24
N LEU A 29 5.38 -4.36 -0.92
CA LEU A 29 4.20 -4.91 -1.55
C LEU A 29 2.97 -4.45 -0.78
N PHE A 30 2.14 -3.65 -1.44
CA PHE A 30 0.95 -3.05 -0.88
C PHE A 30 -0.29 -3.85 -1.29
N PRO A 31 -1.10 -4.35 -0.34
CA PRO A 31 -2.41 -4.89 -0.67
C PRO A 31 -3.28 -3.77 -1.24
N LEU A 32 -3.90 -4.01 -2.41
CA LEU A 32 -4.79 -3.06 -3.07
C LEU A 32 -6.25 -3.23 -2.63
N ASP A 33 -6.67 -4.45 -2.31
CA ASP A 33 -8.03 -4.77 -1.91
C ASP A 33 -8.10 -5.65 -0.65
N ARG A 34 -9.31 -5.80 -0.13
CA ARG A 34 -9.57 -6.60 1.08
C ARG A 34 -9.29 -8.10 0.89
N PHE A 35 -9.55 -8.63 -0.30
CA PHE A 35 -9.57 -10.07 -0.58
C PHE A 35 -8.32 -10.55 -1.32
N GLY A 36 -7.46 -9.64 -1.76
CA GLY A 36 -6.26 -9.94 -2.54
C GLY A 36 -6.57 -10.24 -4.02
N GLU A 37 -7.77 -9.91 -4.49
CA GLU A 37 -8.20 -10.15 -5.87
C GLU A 37 -7.43 -9.29 -6.89
N LEU A 38 -7.01 -8.09 -6.49
CA LEU A 38 -6.22 -7.20 -7.35
C LEU A 38 -4.73 -7.56 -7.35
N GLY A 39 -4.30 -8.43 -6.44
CA GLY A 39 -2.90 -8.65 -6.14
C GLY A 39 -2.22 -7.45 -5.49
N PRO A 40 -0.99 -7.62 -4.99
CA PRO A 40 -0.25 -6.53 -4.39
C PRO A 40 0.36 -5.59 -5.44
N SER A 41 0.35 -4.29 -5.15
CA SER A 41 1.10 -3.30 -5.91
C SER A 41 2.49 -3.14 -5.29
N SER A 42 3.54 -3.27 -6.09
CA SER A 42 4.92 -3.11 -5.60
C SER A 42 5.39 -1.68 -5.77
N ARG A 43 5.99 -1.07 -4.74
CA ARG A 43 6.82 0.14 -4.91
C ARG A 43 8.18 0.00 -4.27
N THR A 44 9.18 0.51 -4.98
CA THR A 44 10.56 0.57 -4.53
C THR A 44 10.93 2.03 -4.23
N PHE A 45 11.49 2.22 -3.05
CA PHE A 45 11.99 3.49 -2.55
C PHE A 45 13.52 3.44 -2.49
N PHE A 46 14.14 4.61 -2.65
CA PHE A 46 15.58 4.77 -2.58
C PHE A 46 15.97 5.82 -1.52
N SER A 47 16.98 5.52 -0.73
CA SER A 47 17.57 6.45 0.23
C SER A 47 19.04 6.13 0.44
N ASN A 48 19.92 7.15 0.39
CA ASN A 48 21.37 6.95 0.63
C ASN A 48 21.70 6.61 2.10
N GLY A 49 20.83 6.95 3.06
CA GLY A 49 21.07 6.78 4.50
C GLY A 49 20.25 5.67 5.15
N GLY A 50 19.52 4.88 4.35
CA GLY A 50 18.48 4.00 4.85
C GLY A 50 17.15 4.73 5.10
N PHE A 51 16.21 4.04 5.71
CA PHE A 51 14.84 4.52 5.95
C PHE A 51 14.56 4.60 7.44
N THR A 52 14.09 5.77 7.87
CA THR A 52 13.55 5.94 9.21
C THR A 52 12.14 5.39 9.29
N ARG A 53 11.69 5.11 10.51
CA ARG A 53 10.32 4.65 10.75
C ARG A 53 9.26 5.64 10.23
N GLU A 54 9.51 6.93 10.38
CA GLU A 54 8.62 7.99 9.90
C GLU A 54 8.54 8.00 8.37
N GLN A 55 9.68 7.94 7.68
CA GLN A 55 9.72 7.86 6.21
C GLN A 55 8.94 6.67 5.67
N VAL A 56 9.09 5.50 6.30
CA VAL A 56 8.35 4.30 5.90
C VAL A 56 6.84 4.48 6.05
N LEU A 57 6.40 5.07 7.17
CA LEU A 57 4.98 5.34 7.38
C LEU A 57 4.45 6.36 6.38
N ASP A 58 5.19 7.45 6.12
CA ASP A 58 4.80 8.45 5.12
C ASP A 58 4.67 7.83 3.73
N HIS A 59 5.60 6.95 3.34
CA HIS A 59 5.51 6.21 2.09
C HIS A 59 4.24 5.35 2.02
N ILE A 60 3.88 4.67 3.11
CA ILE A 60 2.65 3.85 3.17
C ILE A 60 1.41 4.74 3.08
N TYR A 61 1.33 5.81 3.87
CA TYR A 61 0.18 6.71 3.86
C TYR A 61 -0.01 7.40 2.51
N ASN A 62 1.07 7.91 1.91
CA ASN A 62 1.02 8.55 0.61
C ASN A 62 0.54 7.58 -0.47
N PHE A 63 1.03 6.33 -0.46
CA PHE A 63 0.60 5.31 -1.41
C PHE A 63 -0.93 5.11 -1.43
N TYR A 64 -1.58 5.09 -0.25
CA TYR A 64 -3.02 4.89 -0.15
C TYR A 64 -3.85 6.17 -0.37
N GLN A 65 -3.26 7.35 -0.19
CA GLN A 65 -3.91 8.63 -0.51
C GLN A 65 -3.92 8.93 -2.02
N GLU A 66 -2.98 8.36 -2.77
CA GLU A 66 -2.94 8.45 -4.22
C GLU A 66 -4.15 7.77 -4.88
N ASN A 67 -4.47 8.26 -6.07
CA ASN A 67 -5.46 7.64 -6.94
C ASN A 67 -4.92 6.33 -7.52
N MET A 68 -5.84 5.40 -7.81
CA MET A 68 -5.52 4.22 -8.60
C MET A 68 -5.01 4.62 -9.99
N SER A 69 -4.05 3.89 -10.51
CA SER A 69 -3.61 3.99 -11.90
C SER A 69 -4.71 3.46 -12.84
N THR A 70 -4.61 3.81 -14.13
CA THR A 70 -5.51 3.28 -15.15
C THR A 70 -5.49 1.75 -15.19
N ASP A 71 -4.33 1.13 -14.99
CA ASP A 71 -4.19 -0.33 -14.95
C ASP A 71 -4.87 -0.92 -13.71
N GLU A 72 -4.67 -0.32 -12.53
CA GLU A 72 -5.33 -0.73 -11.29
C GLU A 72 -6.87 -0.62 -11.43
N ILE A 73 -7.37 0.46 -12.04
CA ILE A 73 -8.80 0.65 -12.35
C ILE A 73 -9.30 -0.42 -13.32
N ASN A 74 -8.55 -0.67 -14.40
CA ASN A 74 -8.93 -1.67 -15.41
C ASN A 74 -9.05 -3.05 -14.79
N VAL A 75 -8.10 -3.46 -13.95
CA VAL A 75 -8.19 -4.75 -13.25
C VAL A 75 -9.37 -4.74 -12.29
N ALA A 76 -9.56 -3.67 -11.51
CA ALA A 76 -10.67 -3.54 -10.57
C ALA A 76 -12.06 -3.55 -11.22
N LEU A 77 -12.21 -3.09 -12.46
CA LEU A 77 -13.47 -3.20 -13.20
C LEU A 77 -13.86 -4.65 -13.49
N HIS A 78 -12.90 -5.58 -13.48
CA HIS A 78 -13.12 -6.99 -13.80
C HIS A 78 -13.18 -7.90 -12.56
N THR A 79 -13.04 -7.36 -11.34
CA THR A 79 -13.16 -8.14 -10.10
C THR A 79 -14.59 -8.24 -9.58
N ASP A 80 -14.92 -9.29 -8.85
CA ASP A 80 -16.28 -9.53 -8.34
C ASP A 80 -16.44 -8.98 -6.92
N SER A 81 -16.36 -7.65 -6.79
CA SER A 81 -16.44 -6.97 -5.50
C SER A 81 -17.45 -5.81 -5.51
N ARG A 82 -18.04 -5.51 -4.35
CA ARG A 82 -18.94 -4.34 -4.18
C ARG A 82 -18.26 -3.01 -4.58
N HIS A 83 -16.95 -2.93 -4.40
CA HIS A 83 -16.16 -1.76 -4.81
C HIS A 83 -16.03 -1.68 -6.33
N ALA A 84 -15.87 -2.82 -7.01
CA ALA A 84 -15.93 -2.92 -8.47
C ALA A 84 -17.32 -2.55 -9.02
N ASP A 85 -18.42 -2.97 -8.38
CA ASP A 85 -19.77 -2.56 -8.81
C ASP A 85 -19.99 -1.06 -8.71
N ARG A 86 -19.47 -0.44 -7.65
CA ARG A 86 -19.48 1.02 -7.50
C ARG A 86 -18.63 1.71 -8.57
N LEU A 87 -17.46 1.15 -8.87
CA LEU A 87 -16.59 1.63 -9.95
C LEU A 87 -17.31 1.54 -11.30
N ARG A 88 -17.88 0.37 -11.65
CA ARG A 88 -18.68 0.18 -12.87
C ARG A 88 -19.86 1.14 -12.97
N SER A 89 -20.58 1.37 -11.87
CA SER A 89 -21.71 2.30 -11.86
C SER A 89 -21.28 3.73 -12.19
N LEU A 90 -20.13 4.17 -11.65
CA LEU A 90 -19.56 5.49 -11.93
C LEU A 90 -18.98 5.61 -13.34
N TYR A 91 -18.50 4.51 -13.92
CA TYR A 91 -18.03 4.47 -15.32
C TYR A 91 -19.18 4.30 -16.34
N ALA A 92 -20.29 3.67 -15.95
CA ALA A 92 -21.48 3.46 -16.79
C ALA A 92 -22.35 4.71 -16.90
N SER A 93 -22.29 5.63 -15.94
CA SER A 93 -22.91 6.96 -16.09
C SER A 93 -22.18 7.73 -17.19
N ALA A 94 -22.84 7.86 -18.34
CA ALA A 94 -22.33 8.36 -19.62
C ALA A 94 -21.71 9.79 -19.61
N GLU A 95 -21.65 10.47 -18.47
CA GLU A 95 -21.14 11.84 -18.35
C GLU A 95 -19.60 11.94 -18.20
N CYS A 96 -18.92 10.87 -17.77
CA CYS A 96 -17.46 10.89 -17.59
C CYS A 96 -16.67 10.58 -18.87
N ALA A 97 -17.25 9.80 -19.79
CA ALA A 97 -16.59 9.40 -21.05
C ALA A 97 -16.45 10.56 -22.04
N GLU A 98 -17.41 11.50 -22.09
CA GLU A 98 -17.40 12.63 -23.03
C GLU A 98 -16.65 13.87 -22.53
N ARG A 99 -16.39 13.98 -21.21
CA ARG A 99 -15.72 15.16 -20.61
C ARG A 99 -14.30 14.91 -20.12
N GLY A 100 -13.73 13.72 -20.35
CA GLY A 100 -12.38 13.39 -19.89
C GLY A 100 -12.23 13.37 -18.36
N PHE A 101 -13.34 13.23 -17.62
CA PHE A 101 -13.31 13.06 -16.18
C PHE A 101 -12.77 11.65 -15.90
N VAL A 102 -11.46 11.55 -15.72
CA VAL A 102 -10.85 10.39 -15.09
C VAL A 102 -11.40 10.35 -13.67
N VAL A 103 -12.32 9.42 -13.40
CA VAL A 103 -12.90 9.27 -12.07
C VAL A 103 -11.77 8.86 -11.13
N ALA A 104 -11.28 9.83 -10.36
CA ALA A 104 -10.21 9.66 -9.41
C ALA A 104 -10.72 8.83 -8.22
N PHE A 105 -10.49 7.52 -8.25
CA PHE A 105 -10.72 6.64 -7.12
C PHE A 105 -9.44 6.48 -6.32
N LYS A 106 -9.52 6.76 -5.01
CA LYS A 106 -8.39 6.56 -4.10
C LYS A 106 -8.17 5.09 -3.81
N ARG A 107 -6.91 4.66 -3.71
CA ARG A 107 -6.57 3.28 -3.32
C ARG A 107 -7.14 2.89 -1.96
N ILE A 108 -7.17 3.82 -1.01
CA ILE A 108 -7.72 3.58 0.34
C ILE A 108 -9.19 3.13 0.34
N ASP A 109 -9.96 3.46 -0.70
CA ASP A 109 -11.37 3.09 -0.77
C ASP A 109 -11.57 1.60 -1.09
N PHE A 110 -10.60 0.95 -1.74
CA PHE A 110 -10.62 -0.49 -2.03
C PHE A 110 -10.19 -1.35 -0.84
N LEU A 111 -9.49 -0.78 0.15
CA LEU A 111 -9.20 -1.48 1.41
C LEU A 111 -10.44 -1.72 2.28
N GLY A 112 -11.55 -1.02 2.02
CA GLY A 112 -12.78 -1.13 2.80
C GLY A 112 -12.55 -0.78 4.28
N SER A 113 -12.92 -1.70 5.18
CA SER A 113 -12.74 -1.54 6.63
C SER A 113 -11.31 -1.82 7.12
N ARG A 114 -10.45 -2.46 6.30
CA ARG A 114 -9.08 -2.84 6.67
C ARG A 114 -8.12 -1.67 6.48
N ARG A 115 -8.27 -0.66 7.34
CA ARG A 115 -7.44 0.57 7.31
C ARG A 115 -6.37 0.60 8.40
N SER A 116 -6.21 -0.49 9.13
CA SER A 116 -5.22 -0.62 10.20
C SER A 116 -4.01 -1.43 9.71
N PHE A 117 -2.85 -0.78 9.66
CA PHE A 117 -1.58 -1.43 9.36
C PHE A 117 -1.07 -2.18 10.59
N GLU A 118 -0.72 -3.45 10.40
CA GLU A 118 -0.26 -4.33 11.49
C GLU A 118 1.26 -4.43 11.53
N ALA A 119 1.87 -4.80 10.41
CA ALA A 119 3.32 -5.02 10.34
C ALA A 119 3.84 -4.94 8.89
N LEU A 120 5.16 -4.78 8.75
CA LEU A 120 5.89 -5.03 7.51
C LEU A 120 6.64 -6.35 7.63
N LYS A 121 6.24 -7.35 6.85
CA LYS A 121 6.80 -8.70 6.88
C LYS A 121 7.80 -8.88 5.75
N ARG A 122 9.03 -9.23 6.07
CA ARG A 122 10.03 -9.57 5.04
C ARG A 122 9.67 -10.87 4.33
N LEU A 123 9.67 -10.87 3.00
CA LEU A 123 9.21 -12.02 2.20
C LEU A 123 10.27 -13.09 1.96
N SER A 124 11.55 -12.73 1.88
CA SER A 124 12.62 -13.71 1.65
C SER A 124 13.50 -13.90 2.89
N ARG A 125 13.92 -15.15 3.08
CA ARG A 125 14.90 -15.57 4.09
C ARG A 125 16.33 -15.27 3.66
N GLU A 126 16.56 -14.92 2.39
CA GLU A 126 17.88 -14.51 1.92
C GLU A 126 18.20 -13.09 2.39
N ASN A 127 19.41 -12.94 2.91
CA ASN A 127 19.85 -11.76 3.62
C ASN A 127 19.86 -10.47 2.78
N ASN A 128 19.79 -10.56 1.44
CA ASN A 128 19.83 -9.39 0.54
C ASN A 128 18.48 -8.97 -0.04
N SER A 129 17.39 -9.69 0.26
CA SER A 129 16.07 -9.27 -0.20
C SER A 129 15.57 -8.07 0.62
N ASN A 130 15.34 -6.92 -0.02
CA ASN A 130 14.77 -5.73 0.62
C ASN A 130 13.28 -5.58 0.30
N VAL A 131 12.59 -6.72 0.15
CA VAL A 131 11.18 -6.80 -0.22
C VAL A 131 10.35 -7.15 1.01
N TYR A 132 9.39 -6.30 1.31
CA TYR A 132 8.53 -6.38 2.47
C TYR A 132 7.06 -6.38 2.02
N GLU A 133 6.24 -7.19 2.67
CA GLU A 133 4.80 -7.23 2.50
C GLU A 133 4.15 -6.42 3.62
N LEU A 134 3.23 -5.51 3.26
CA LEU A 134 2.43 -4.78 4.23
C LEU A 134 1.27 -5.65 4.71
N VAL A 135 1.29 -6.02 5.99
CA VAL A 135 0.22 -6.76 6.65
C VAL A 135 -0.81 -5.77 7.18
N ILE A 136 -2.05 -5.91 6.73
CA ILE A 136 -3.21 -5.16 7.21
C ILE A 136 -4.06 -6.03 8.11
N ARG A 137 -4.51 -5.45 9.23
CA ARG A 137 -5.37 -6.14 10.19
C ARG A 137 -6.78 -6.28 9.62
N ALA A 138 -7.39 -7.44 9.90
CA ALA A 138 -8.74 -7.80 9.45
C ALA A 138 -9.85 -6.96 10.07
#